data_AF-A0AB39D3H2-F1
#
_entry.id   AF-A0AB39D3H2-F1
#
_cell.length_a   1.000
_cell.length_b   1.000
_cell.length_c   1.000
_cell.angle_alpha   90.00
_cell.angle_beta   90.00
_cell.angle_gamma   90.00
#
_symmetry.space_group_name_H-M   'P 1'
#
loop_
_entity.id
_entity.type
_entity.pdbx_description
1 polymer ?
#
loop_
_entity_poly.entity_id
_entity_poly.type
_entity_poly.pdbx_seq_one_letter_code
_entity_poly.pdbx_strand_id
1 'polypeptide(L)'
;MKRSLSRALIGASLALAASHAPAATVLGGTSNAANVNPASSTLFGSGNVGLIFNGGSAAIDLAGGPIAQSDNAINRGPDASGNTYLKGSDINFLAGLILGNTQIAQVWRNDVVYNGDTTTINSVRQMIVPPLPFMPDFGGLAIGKVDGSPVYFGEWAPKGPNYSAPDNADLNMGSADRTVWYVGENPTASMPTLVSAQYNVVGINQHNPENPSVYQGVLTANYGSGNNSLTGSIVRGADSVNFVNTTIDQHGAFTNNSTISGHFYGSQAEALAGIYTGGSSVQDHVAFGGARQ
;
A
#
# COMPACT_ATOMS: atom_id res chain seq x y z
N MET A 1 -39.88 -54.93 36.24
CA MET A 1 -39.73 -54.19 34.96
C MET A 1 -40.67 -52.99 35.03
N LYS A 2 -40.33 -51.72 34.84
CA LYS A 2 -39.13 -51.01 34.39
C LYS A 2 -39.14 -49.63 35.08
N ARG A 3 -37.97 -49.16 35.52
CA ARG A 3 -37.70 -47.77 35.90
C ARG A 3 -37.77 -46.88 34.65
N SER A 4 -38.28 -45.67 34.78
CA SER A 4 -38.01 -44.57 33.85
C SER A 4 -37.72 -43.31 34.67
N LEU A 5 -36.45 -42.87 34.60
CA LEU A 5 -35.98 -41.60 35.13
C LEU A 5 -36.25 -40.52 34.07
N SER A 6 -36.97 -39.47 34.45
CA SER A 6 -37.05 -38.23 33.68
C SER A 6 -35.84 -37.36 34.02
N ARG A 7 -34.90 -37.22 33.08
CA ARG A 7 -33.72 -36.34 33.19
C ARG A 7 -34.13 -34.90 32.91
N ALA A 8 -33.82 -34.00 33.83
CA ALA A 8 -33.85 -32.56 33.62
C ALA A 8 -32.69 -32.15 32.70
N LEU A 9 -32.99 -31.42 31.62
CA LEU A 9 -31.99 -30.76 30.78
C LEU A 9 -31.87 -29.30 31.25
N ILE A 10 -30.75 -28.96 31.88
CA ILE A 10 -30.39 -27.57 32.17
C ILE A 10 -29.58 -27.08 30.96
N GLY A 11 -30.19 -26.20 30.16
CA GLY A 11 -29.52 -25.54 29.05
C GLY A 11 -28.67 -24.38 29.54
N ALA A 12 -27.34 -24.53 29.52
CA ALA A 12 -26.42 -23.42 29.69
C ALA A 12 -26.25 -22.71 28.34
N SER A 13 -26.78 -21.51 28.21
CA SER A 13 -26.50 -20.61 27.08
C SER A 13 -25.13 -19.98 27.27
N LEU A 14 -24.13 -20.45 26.51
CA LEU A 14 -22.83 -19.78 26.38
C LEU A 14 -22.98 -18.58 25.44
N ALA A 15 -23.00 -17.37 25.99
CA ALA A 15 -22.83 -16.16 25.19
C ALA A 15 -21.34 -15.98 24.90
N LEU A 16 -20.91 -16.21 23.65
CA LEU A 16 -19.59 -15.80 23.19
C LEU A 16 -19.59 -14.27 23.08
N ALA A 17 -19.07 -13.60 24.11
CA ALA A 17 -18.64 -12.21 23.97
C ALA A 17 -17.35 -12.22 23.14
N ALA A 18 -17.46 -11.96 21.83
CA ALA A 18 -16.31 -11.64 21.01
C ALA A 18 -15.73 -10.30 21.52
N SER A 19 -14.58 -10.36 22.18
CA SER A 19 -13.76 -9.19 22.47
C SER A 19 -13.27 -8.63 21.13
N HIS A 20 -13.98 -7.64 20.59
CA HIS A 20 -13.53 -6.91 19.43
C HIS A 20 -12.39 -6.00 19.91
N ALA A 21 -11.16 -6.31 19.52
CA ALA A 21 -10.09 -5.32 19.60
C ALA A 21 -10.54 -4.08 18.80
N PRO A 22 -10.27 -2.85 19.29
CA PRO A 22 -10.56 -1.66 18.49
C PRO A 22 -9.86 -1.77 17.13
N ALA A 23 -10.56 -1.35 16.07
CA ALA A 23 -9.98 -1.31 14.73
C ALA A 23 -8.72 -0.44 14.75
N ALA A 24 -7.68 -0.88 14.05
CA ALA A 24 -6.44 -0.12 13.95
C ALA A 24 -6.71 1.25 13.33
N THR A 25 -6.08 2.29 13.87
CA THR A 25 -6.18 3.62 13.25
C THR A 25 -5.39 3.63 11.95
N VAL A 26 -5.99 4.11 10.87
CA VAL A 26 -5.34 4.25 9.56
C VAL A 26 -4.97 5.71 9.35
N LEU A 27 -3.72 5.97 8.96
CA LEU A 27 -3.24 7.30 8.63
C LEU A 27 -2.30 7.23 7.41
N GLY A 28 -2.29 8.29 6.61
CA GLY A 28 -1.48 8.37 5.41
C GLY A 28 -1.47 9.77 4.81
N GLY A 29 -0.80 9.91 3.68
CA GLY A 29 -0.72 11.15 2.92
C GLY A 29 -0.63 10.89 1.41
N THR A 30 -0.86 11.95 0.64
CA THR A 30 -0.99 11.90 -0.83
C THR A 30 -0.53 13.21 -1.43
N SER A 31 0.05 13.18 -2.63
CA SER A 31 0.37 14.40 -3.38
C SER A 31 -0.87 15.03 -4.03
N ASN A 32 -1.98 14.29 -4.15
CA ASN A 32 -3.24 14.79 -4.69
C ASN A 32 -4.43 13.98 -4.15
N ALA A 33 -5.14 14.56 -3.18
CA ALA A 33 -6.29 13.92 -2.52
C ALA A 33 -7.54 13.77 -3.41
N ALA A 34 -7.64 14.50 -4.53
CA ALA A 34 -8.72 14.29 -5.48
C ALA A 34 -8.54 12.98 -6.27
N ASN A 35 -7.28 12.61 -6.51
CA ASN A 35 -6.92 11.43 -7.30
C ASN A 35 -6.76 10.19 -6.43
N VAL A 36 -6.04 10.30 -5.31
CA VAL A 36 -5.82 9.21 -4.36
C VAL A 36 -5.98 9.74 -2.95
N ASN A 37 -6.91 9.17 -2.19
CA ASN A 37 -7.13 9.52 -0.80
C ASN A 37 -6.98 8.30 0.12
N PRO A 38 -5.95 8.27 0.99
CA PRO A 38 -5.83 7.29 2.06
C PRO A 38 -7.05 7.29 3.00
N ALA A 39 -7.59 6.11 3.30
CA ALA A 39 -8.73 5.95 4.19
C ALA A 39 -8.78 4.52 4.78
N SER A 40 -9.58 4.32 5.83
CA SER A 40 -9.95 2.97 6.25
C SER A 40 -10.78 2.28 5.18
N SER A 41 -10.45 1.02 4.87
CA SER A 41 -11.11 0.26 3.81
C SER A 41 -12.59 -0.01 4.10
N THR A 42 -13.38 -0.03 3.03
CA THR A 42 -14.82 -0.37 3.03
C THR A 42 -15.17 -1.41 1.96
N LEU A 43 -14.22 -1.74 1.07
CA LEU A 43 -14.38 -2.70 -0.02
C LEU A 43 -13.22 -3.70 -0.01
N PHE A 44 -13.54 -4.99 -0.26
CA PHE A 44 -12.61 -6.15 -0.16
C PHE A 44 -12.01 -6.38 1.22
N GLY A 45 -12.54 -5.69 2.23
CA GLY A 45 -12.14 -5.71 3.62
C GLY A 45 -12.81 -4.54 4.34
N SER A 46 -12.67 -4.46 5.66
CA SER A 46 -13.24 -3.37 6.45
C SER A 46 -12.28 -2.96 7.56
N GLY A 47 -11.96 -1.67 7.63
CA GLY A 47 -11.16 -1.09 8.71
C GLY A 47 -9.64 -1.23 8.55
N ASN A 48 -9.16 -1.88 7.48
CA ASN A 48 -7.74 -2.00 7.16
C ASN A 48 -7.26 -0.79 6.35
N VAL A 49 -5.97 -0.76 6.00
CA VAL A 49 -5.43 0.21 5.05
C VAL A 49 -6.17 0.17 3.70
N GLY A 50 -6.69 1.31 3.27
CA GLY A 50 -7.29 1.44 1.96
C GLY A 50 -7.06 2.77 1.25
N LEU A 51 -7.43 2.78 -0.03
CA LEU A 51 -7.34 3.94 -0.91
C LEU A 51 -8.67 4.18 -1.61
N ILE A 52 -9.05 5.46 -1.71
CA ILE A 52 -10.12 5.94 -2.58
C ILE A 52 -9.47 6.56 -3.82
N PHE A 53 -9.96 6.16 -5.00
CA PHE A 53 -9.44 6.65 -6.29
C PHE A 53 -10.45 7.58 -6.98
N ASN A 54 -9.95 8.66 -7.60
CA ASN A 54 -10.72 9.59 -8.44
C ASN A 54 -12.02 10.12 -7.79
N GLY A 55 -11.96 10.49 -6.51
CA GLY A 55 -13.13 10.97 -5.78
C GLY A 55 -14.26 9.93 -5.62
N GLY A 56 -13.95 8.64 -5.78
CA GLY A 56 -14.90 7.55 -5.55
C GLY A 56 -15.43 7.49 -4.12
N SER A 57 -16.45 6.68 -3.89
CA SER A 57 -17.11 6.58 -2.57
C SER A 57 -16.65 5.40 -1.72
N ALA A 58 -15.83 4.51 -2.26
CA ALA A 58 -15.38 3.29 -1.59
C ALA A 58 -13.86 3.26 -1.44
N ALA A 59 -13.40 2.97 -0.23
CA ALA A 59 -11.99 2.74 0.06
C ALA A 59 -11.65 1.26 -0.16
N ILE A 60 -10.72 1.00 -1.06
CA ILE A 60 -10.28 -0.34 -1.44
C ILE A 60 -9.24 -0.82 -0.44
N ASP A 61 -9.48 -1.94 0.25
CA ASP A 61 -8.46 -2.63 1.06
C ASP A 61 -7.27 -3.01 0.19
N LEU A 62 -6.07 -2.50 0.48
CA LEU A 62 -4.88 -2.81 -0.31
C LEU A 62 -4.48 -4.28 -0.19
N ALA A 63 -4.49 -4.82 1.02
CA ALA A 63 -4.07 -6.18 1.32
C ALA A 63 -5.08 -7.20 0.78
N GLY A 64 -6.36 -7.03 1.12
CA GLY A 64 -7.45 -7.91 0.72
C GLY A 64 -7.91 -7.72 -0.74
N GLY A 65 -7.62 -6.56 -1.33
CA GLY A 65 -7.95 -6.22 -2.71
C GLY A 65 -6.78 -6.47 -3.65
N PRO A 66 -6.18 -5.41 -4.25
CA PRO A 66 -5.25 -5.54 -5.37
C PRO A 66 -4.03 -6.42 -5.06
N ILE A 67 -3.51 -6.45 -3.83
CA ILE A 67 -2.36 -7.29 -3.49
C ILE A 67 -2.75 -8.78 -3.50
N ALA A 68 -3.71 -9.20 -2.67
CA ALA A 68 -4.14 -10.60 -2.64
C ALA A 68 -4.66 -11.09 -3.99
N GLN A 69 -5.39 -10.25 -4.73
CA GLN A 69 -5.89 -10.57 -6.06
C GLN A 69 -4.75 -10.76 -7.07
N SER A 70 -3.73 -9.90 -7.04
CA SER A 70 -2.54 -10.05 -7.88
C SER A 70 -1.76 -11.30 -7.53
N ASP A 71 -1.55 -11.56 -6.25
CA ASP A 71 -0.84 -12.76 -5.78
C ASP A 71 -1.58 -14.05 -6.20
N ASN A 72 -2.93 -14.07 -6.14
CA ASN A 72 -3.73 -15.19 -6.66
C ASN A 72 -3.49 -15.41 -8.15
N ALA A 73 -3.50 -14.35 -8.96
CA ALA A 73 -3.26 -14.43 -10.39
C ALA A 73 -1.84 -14.91 -10.71
N ILE A 74 -0.83 -14.43 -9.97
CA ILE A 74 0.57 -14.86 -10.11
C ILE A 74 0.74 -16.33 -9.72
N ASN A 75 0.13 -16.76 -8.61
CA ASN A 75 0.17 -18.16 -8.18
C ASN A 75 -0.52 -19.11 -9.15
N ARG A 76 -1.56 -18.65 -9.87
CA ARG A 76 -2.17 -19.41 -10.97
C ARG A 76 -1.22 -19.60 -12.15
N GLY A 77 -0.21 -18.74 -12.28
CA GLY A 77 0.80 -18.78 -13.33
C GLY A 77 0.42 -17.95 -14.57
N PRO A 78 1.43 -17.63 -15.39
CA PRO A 78 1.25 -16.85 -16.61
C PRO A 78 0.48 -17.64 -17.67
N ASP A 79 -0.03 -16.92 -18.67
CA ASP A 79 -0.55 -17.53 -19.89
C ASP A 79 0.57 -18.04 -20.82
N ALA A 80 0.18 -18.52 -22.00
CA ALA A 80 1.13 -19.05 -23.00
C ALA A 80 2.13 -18.01 -23.53
N SER A 81 1.84 -16.72 -23.36
CA SER A 81 2.71 -15.61 -23.74
C SER A 81 3.63 -15.17 -22.60
N GLY A 82 3.54 -15.78 -21.41
CA GLY A 82 4.33 -15.40 -20.25
C GLY A 82 3.69 -14.28 -19.42
N ASN A 83 2.46 -13.86 -19.74
CA ASN A 83 1.80 -12.74 -19.11
C ASN A 83 0.84 -13.16 -18.01
N THR A 84 0.82 -12.40 -16.92
CA THR A 84 -0.07 -12.66 -15.79
C THR A 84 -1.22 -11.65 -15.77
N TYR A 85 -2.44 -12.17 -15.81
CA TYR A 85 -3.66 -11.37 -15.78
C TYR A 85 -4.50 -11.72 -14.57
N LEU A 86 -4.99 -10.71 -13.87
CA LEU A 86 -6.09 -10.83 -12.94
C LEU A 86 -7.39 -11.11 -13.71
N LYS A 87 -8.10 -12.18 -13.34
CA LYS A 87 -9.38 -12.55 -13.94
C LYS A 87 -10.53 -12.38 -12.96
N GLY A 88 -11.77 -12.37 -13.46
CA GLY A 88 -12.97 -12.34 -12.61
C GLY A 88 -13.00 -13.39 -11.52
N SER A 89 -12.54 -14.61 -11.83
CA SER A 89 -12.38 -15.72 -10.89
C SER A 89 -11.45 -15.43 -9.70
N ASP A 90 -10.56 -14.47 -9.83
CA ASP A 90 -9.50 -14.19 -8.86
C ASP A 90 -9.90 -13.10 -7.83
N ILE A 91 -11.04 -12.42 -8.04
CA ILE A 91 -11.52 -11.29 -7.21
C ILE A 91 -12.37 -11.78 -6.03
N ASN A 92 -13.52 -12.38 -6.32
CA ASN A 92 -14.40 -13.03 -5.35
C ASN A 92 -15.41 -13.94 -6.07
N PHE A 93 -16.22 -14.67 -5.30
CA PHE A 93 -17.21 -15.60 -5.87
C PHE A 93 -18.20 -14.92 -6.85
N LEU A 94 -18.71 -13.73 -6.53
CA LEU A 94 -19.68 -13.03 -7.38
C LEU A 94 -19.04 -12.53 -8.68
N ALA A 95 -17.85 -11.96 -8.62
CA ALA A 95 -17.08 -11.59 -9.79
C ALA A 95 -16.73 -12.81 -10.64
N GLY A 96 -16.40 -13.95 -10.01
CA GLY A 96 -16.15 -15.22 -10.70
C GLY A 96 -17.37 -15.73 -11.46
N LEU A 97 -18.57 -15.61 -10.88
CA LEU A 97 -19.82 -15.99 -11.56
C LEU A 97 -20.17 -15.08 -12.75
N ILE A 98 -19.94 -13.78 -12.63
CA ILE A 98 -20.37 -12.78 -13.63
C ILE A 98 -19.34 -12.62 -14.75
N LEU A 99 -18.05 -12.66 -14.42
CA LEU A 99 -16.95 -12.33 -15.33
C LEU A 99 -16.13 -13.55 -15.74
N GLY A 100 -16.19 -14.64 -14.97
CA GLY A 100 -15.44 -15.87 -15.26
C GLY A 100 -13.97 -15.58 -15.56
N ASN A 101 -13.54 -15.95 -16.76
CA ASN A 101 -12.15 -15.81 -17.23
C ASN A 101 -11.82 -14.45 -17.88
N THR A 102 -12.72 -13.47 -17.82
CA THR A 102 -12.45 -12.13 -18.36
C THR A 102 -11.22 -11.53 -17.69
N GLN A 103 -10.26 -11.07 -18.49
CA GLN A 103 -9.07 -10.35 -18.02
C GLN A 103 -9.48 -8.96 -17.54
N ILE A 104 -9.23 -8.66 -16.28
CA ILE A 104 -9.59 -7.41 -15.61
C ILE A 104 -8.41 -6.46 -15.55
N ALA A 105 -7.24 -7.01 -15.24
CA ALA A 105 -5.99 -6.28 -15.17
C ALA A 105 -4.81 -7.17 -15.54
N GLN A 106 -3.72 -6.56 -15.99
CA GLN A 106 -2.40 -7.20 -16.02
C GLN A 106 -1.69 -6.90 -14.69
N VAL A 107 -0.98 -7.89 -14.14
CA VAL A 107 -0.37 -7.79 -12.81
C VAL A 107 1.07 -8.26 -12.78
N TRP A 108 1.85 -7.68 -11.88
CA TRP A 108 3.25 -8.00 -11.66
C TRP A 108 3.60 -7.94 -10.18
N ARG A 109 4.69 -8.62 -9.82
CA ARG A 109 5.33 -8.54 -8.52
C ARG A 109 6.84 -8.43 -8.70
N ASN A 110 7.42 -7.40 -8.09
CA ASN A 110 8.86 -7.22 -8.02
C ASN A 110 9.28 -7.23 -6.55
N ASP A 111 10.16 -8.15 -6.16
CA ASP A 111 10.74 -8.16 -4.82
C ASP A 111 12.08 -7.40 -4.86
N VAL A 112 12.16 -6.30 -4.11
CA VAL A 112 13.38 -5.49 -3.99
C VAL A 112 14.04 -5.79 -2.66
N VAL A 113 15.24 -6.36 -2.72
CA VAL A 113 16.07 -6.63 -1.54
C VAL A 113 17.07 -5.50 -1.34
N TYR A 114 17.08 -4.89 -0.15
CA TYR A 114 18.05 -3.87 0.23
C TYR A 114 18.49 -4.07 1.69
N ASN A 115 19.79 -4.26 1.90
CA ASN A 115 20.39 -4.51 3.22
C ASN A 115 19.73 -5.64 4.05
N GLY A 116 19.14 -6.64 3.38
CA GLY A 116 18.49 -7.78 4.01
C GLY A 116 16.97 -7.68 4.12
N ASP A 117 16.40 -6.49 3.99
CA ASP A 117 14.95 -6.27 3.99
C ASP A 117 14.38 -6.42 2.58
N THR A 118 13.18 -7.01 2.47
CA THR A 118 12.50 -7.19 1.19
C THR A 118 11.27 -6.28 1.11
N THR A 119 11.30 -5.32 0.19
CA THR A 119 10.12 -4.57 -0.21
C THR A 119 9.48 -5.26 -1.42
N THR A 120 8.28 -5.81 -1.24
CA THR A 120 7.48 -6.31 -2.37
C THR A 120 6.73 -5.15 -3.01
N ILE A 121 6.81 -5.04 -4.33
CA ILE A 121 6.08 -4.07 -5.15
C ILE A 121 5.09 -4.83 -6.04
N ASN A 122 3.80 -4.74 -5.71
CA ASN A 122 2.72 -5.25 -6.56
C ASN A 122 2.30 -4.16 -7.55
N SER A 123 2.22 -4.50 -8.83
CA SER A 123 1.75 -3.58 -9.87
C SER A 123 0.50 -4.11 -10.53
N VAL A 124 -0.45 -3.22 -10.80
CA VAL A 124 -1.75 -3.54 -11.41
C VAL A 124 -2.06 -2.53 -12.51
N ARG A 125 -2.37 -3.03 -13.70
CA ARG A 125 -2.84 -2.23 -14.83
C ARG A 125 -4.25 -2.65 -15.20
N GLN A 126 -5.24 -1.81 -14.93
CA GLN A 126 -6.62 -2.08 -15.32
C GLN A 126 -6.77 -2.15 -16.85
N MET A 127 -7.48 -3.18 -17.34
CA MET A 127 -7.68 -3.43 -18.77
C MET A 127 -9.12 -3.29 -19.25
N ILE A 128 -10.10 -3.29 -18.35
CA ILE A 128 -11.52 -3.32 -18.74
C ILE A 128 -12.20 -1.95 -18.76
N VAL A 129 -13.03 -1.73 -19.79
CA VAL A 129 -14.02 -0.66 -19.94
C VAL A 129 -15.29 -1.25 -20.56
N PRO A 130 -16.50 -0.84 -20.13
CA PRO A 130 -16.75 0.11 -19.04
C PRO A 130 -16.40 -0.47 -17.65
N PRO A 131 -16.10 0.38 -16.66
CA PRO A 131 -16.06 -0.06 -15.26
C PRO A 131 -17.40 -0.73 -14.95
N LEU A 132 -17.34 -1.94 -14.41
CA LEU A 132 -18.55 -2.62 -13.98
C LEU A 132 -19.13 -1.85 -12.79
N PRO A 133 -20.46 -1.77 -12.60
CA PRO A 133 -21.08 -0.96 -11.55
C PRO A 133 -20.59 -1.25 -10.13
N PHE A 134 -20.02 -2.44 -9.92
CA PHE A 134 -19.52 -2.93 -8.63
C PHE A 134 -17.99 -2.99 -8.56
N MET A 135 -17.27 -2.52 -9.59
CA MET A 135 -15.81 -2.55 -9.64
C MET A 135 -15.26 -1.12 -9.70
N PRO A 136 -14.38 -0.73 -8.77
CA PRO A 136 -13.79 0.59 -8.78
C PRO A 136 -12.90 0.79 -10.01
N ASP A 137 -12.81 2.04 -10.47
CA ASP A 137 -11.87 2.44 -11.51
C ASP A 137 -10.54 2.84 -10.86
N PHE A 138 -9.55 1.94 -10.93
CA PHE A 138 -8.28 2.07 -10.21
C PHE A 138 -7.08 2.31 -11.13
N GLY A 139 -7.24 2.32 -12.46
CA GLY A 139 -6.18 2.76 -13.37
C GLY A 139 -4.90 1.90 -13.33
N GLY A 140 -3.75 2.58 -13.36
CA GLY A 140 -2.44 2.00 -13.14
C GLY A 140 -1.96 2.25 -11.71
N LEU A 141 -1.49 1.21 -11.04
CA LEU A 141 -1.15 1.25 -9.62
C LEU A 141 0.13 0.47 -9.34
N ALA A 142 1.04 1.05 -8.56
CA ALA A 142 2.19 0.36 -7.98
C ALA A 142 2.14 0.50 -6.45
N ILE A 143 2.23 -0.62 -5.73
CA ILE A 143 2.09 -0.70 -4.27
C ILE A 143 3.33 -1.36 -3.69
N GLY A 144 4.19 -0.57 -3.06
CA GLY A 144 5.22 -1.06 -2.15
C GLY A 144 4.63 -1.41 -0.78
N LYS A 145 5.01 -2.57 -0.25
CA LYS A 145 4.71 -2.98 1.12
C LYS A 145 6.00 -2.98 1.94
N VAL A 146 5.98 -2.30 3.08
CA VAL A 146 7.08 -2.36 4.06
C VAL A 146 7.10 -3.74 4.71
N ASP A 147 8.28 -4.34 4.80
CA ASP A 147 8.42 -5.69 5.35
C ASP A 147 7.89 -5.79 6.78
N GLY A 148 7.23 -6.92 7.10
CA GLY A 148 6.67 -7.19 8.41
C GLY A 148 5.58 -6.22 8.91
N SER A 149 5.12 -5.27 8.10
CA SER A 149 4.28 -4.15 8.55
C SER A 149 3.04 -3.93 7.67
N PRO A 150 1.89 -3.50 8.23
CA PRO A 150 0.73 -3.05 7.45
C PRO A 150 0.92 -1.59 6.98
N VAL A 151 2.09 -1.29 6.40
CA VAL A 151 2.46 0.04 5.89
C VAL A 151 2.77 -0.07 4.41
N TYR A 152 2.16 0.82 3.65
CA TYR A 152 2.15 0.80 2.19
C TYR A 152 2.49 2.18 1.64
N PHE A 153 3.10 2.19 0.48
CA PHE A 153 3.45 3.40 -0.24
C PHE A 153 3.48 3.10 -1.73
N GLY A 154 3.32 4.11 -2.57
CA GLY A 154 3.35 3.88 -3.99
C GLY A 154 2.84 5.02 -4.81
N GLU A 155 2.44 4.68 -6.03
CA GLU A 155 2.00 5.63 -7.02
C GLU A 155 0.81 5.11 -7.80
N TRP A 156 0.03 6.04 -8.32
CA TRP A 156 -1.17 5.81 -9.07
C TRP A 156 -1.21 6.74 -10.28
N ALA A 157 -1.79 6.25 -11.38
CA ALA A 157 -2.13 7.06 -12.54
C ALA A 157 -3.49 6.63 -13.11
N PRO A 158 -4.22 7.54 -13.79
CA PRO A 158 -5.44 7.17 -14.50
C PRO A 158 -5.12 6.18 -15.63
N LYS A 159 -6.14 5.49 -16.13
CA LYS A 159 -5.98 4.62 -17.31
C LYS A 159 -5.40 5.42 -18.48
N GLY A 160 -4.32 4.90 -19.07
CA GLY A 160 -3.74 5.45 -20.28
C GLY A 160 -4.59 5.14 -21.54
N PRO A 161 -4.28 5.76 -22.69
CA PRO A 161 -5.00 5.55 -23.94
C PRO A 161 -4.97 4.09 -24.43
N ASN A 162 -3.93 3.33 -24.05
CA ASN A 162 -3.74 1.94 -24.44
C ASN A 162 -4.15 0.95 -23.33
N TYR A 163 -5.08 1.31 -22.43
CA TYR A 163 -5.44 0.46 -21.28
C TYR A 163 -5.94 -0.94 -21.69
N SER A 164 -6.59 -1.10 -22.85
CA SER A 164 -7.10 -2.39 -23.32
C SER A 164 -6.06 -3.21 -24.09
N ALA A 165 -4.86 -2.67 -24.32
CA ALA A 165 -3.82 -3.39 -25.05
C ALA A 165 -3.42 -4.66 -24.27
N PRO A 166 -3.42 -5.85 -24.92
CA PRO A 166 -2.77 -7.00 -24.34
C PRO A 166 -1.28 -6.71 -24.20
N ASP A 167 -0.67 -7.27 -23.17
CA ASP A 167 0.77 -7.23 -22.95
C ASP A 167 1.40 -5.83 -23.02
N ASN A 168 1.15 -5.03 -21.99
CA ASN A 168 1.72 -3.70 -21.91
C ASN A 168 1.95 -3.30 -20.45
N ALA A 169 3.21 -3.10 -20.09
CA ALA A 169 3.65 -2.69 -18.76
C ALA A 169 3.48 -1.20 -18.46
N ASP A 170 3.00 -0.40 -19.41
CA ASP A 170 2.72 1.03 -19.21
C ASP A 170 1.53 1.21 -18.25
N LEU A 171 1.86 1.52 -16.99
CA LEU A 171 0.91 1.91 -15.95
C LEU A 171 0.41 3.35 -16.11
N ASN A 172 0.78 4.05 -17.20
CA ASN A 172 0.49 5.46 -17.48
C ASN A 172 1.14 6.43 -16.48
N MET A 173 2.30 6.07 -15.91
CA MET A 173 2.98 6.88 -14.89
C MET A 173 3.51 8.23 -15.43
N GLY A 174 3.62 8.39 -16.74
CA GLY A 174 3.90 9.70 -17.37
C GLY A 174 2.72 10.69 -17.34
N SER A 175 1.55 10.29 -16.82
CA SER A 175 0.39 11.17 -16.71
C SER A 175 0.65 12.38 -15.80
N ALA A 176 0.10 13.55 -16.18
CA ALA A 176 0.08 14.74 -15.33
C ALA A 176 -0.74 14.55 -14.04
N ASP A 177 -1.64 13.55 -14.02
CA ASP A 177 -2.44 13.18 -12.85
C ASP A 177 -1.76 12.12 -11.96
N ARG A 178 -0.53 11.70 -12.30
CA ARG A 178 0.23 10.76 -11.47
C ARG A 178 0.31 11.28 -10.04
N THR A 179 -0.01 10.40 -9.10
CA THR A 179 -0.14 10.74 -7.68
C THR A 179 0.68 9.75 -6.85
N VAL A 180 1.54 10.27 -5.97
CA VAL A 180 2.27 9.47 -4.98
C VAL A 180 1.53 9.49 -3.65
N TRP A 181 1.61 8.39 -2.90
CA TRP A 181 0.87 8.22 -1.66
C TRP A 181 1.60 7.29 -0.69
N TYR A 182 1.23 7.38 0.59
CA TYR A 182 1.62 6.45 1.63
C TYR A 182 0.48 6.31 2.64
N VAL A 183 0.37 5.14 3.28
CA VAL A 183 -0.67 4.87 4.28
C VAL A 183 -0.30 3.64 5.11
N GLY A 184 -0.65 3.64 6.39
CA GLY A 184 -0.43 2.49 7.26
C GLY A 184 -1.38 2.44 8.45
N GLU A 185 -1.37 1.30 9.13
CA GLU A 185 -2.09 1.11 10.39
C GLU A 185 -1.20 1.46 11.59
N ASN A 186 -1.87 1.81 12.70
CA ASN A 186 -1.23 2.09 13.98
C ASN A 186 -0.14 3.17 13.86
N PRO A 187 -0.46 4.37 13.35
CA PRO A 187 0.50 5.48 13.33
C PRO A 187 1.08 5.69 14.72
N THR A 188 2.38 5.95 14.81
CA THR A 188 3.08 6.15 16.09
C THR A 188 2.49 7.36 16.82
N ALA A 189 1.60 7.15 17.78
CA ALA A 189 0.90 8.26 18.46
C ALA A 189 1.78 9.06 19.43
N SER A 190 2.87 8.45 19.93
CA SER A 190 3.85 9.09 20.79
C SER A 190 5.22 8.54 20.44
N MET A 191 6.11 9.40 19.94
CA MET A 191 7.45 8.97 19.55
C MET A 191 8.26 8.46 20.76
N PRO A 192 8.85 7.25 20.69
CA PRO A 192 9.83 6.80 21.66
C PRO A 192 11.15 7.58 21.49
N THR A 193 12.00 7.57 22.50
CA THR A 193 13.39 8.04 22.32
C THR A 193 14.09 7.14 21.31
N LEU A 194 14.62 7.74 20.24
CA LEU A 194 15.39 7.06 19.20
C LEU A 194 16.80 7.65 19.18
N VAL A 195 17.80 6.78 19.25
CA VAL A 195 19.22 7.15 19.15
C VAL A 195 19.79 6.42 17.95
N SER A 196 20.04 7.15 16.87
CA SER A 196 20.55 6.60 15.61
C SER A 196 19.78 5.38 15.10
N ALA A 197 18.44 5.42 15.18
CA ALA A 197 17.60 4.33 14.67
C ALA A 197 17.65 4.34 13.13
N GLN A 198 18.07 3.24 12.52
CA GLN A 198 18.26 3.14 11.08
C GLN A 198 17.08 2.44 10.42
N TYR A 199 16.70 2.92 9.23
CA TYR A 199 15.63 2.36 8.42
C TYR A 199 16.15 2.11 7.01
N ASN A 200 15.98 0.88 6.51
CA ASN A 200 16.26 0.55 5.13
C ASN A 200 15.07 0.98 4.28
N VAL A 201 15.26 1.95 3.40
CA VAL A 201 14.17 2.62 2.68
C VAL A 201 14.24 2.34 1.19
N VAL A 202 13.10 1.99 0.62
CA VAL A 202 12.87 1.89 -0.82
C VAL A 202 11.92 3.02 -1.24
N GLY A 203 12.19 3.64 -2.40
CA GLY A 203 11.34 4.67 -2.98
C GLY A 203 10.91 4.34 -4.41
N ILE A 204 9.63 4.58 -4.71
CA ILE A 204 8.98 4.32 -5.99
C ILE A 204 8.75 5.65 -6.72
N ASN A 205 9.15 5.70 -7.98
CA ASN A 205 8.85 6.79 -8.89
C ASN A 205 8.87 6.30 -10.34
N GLN A 206 7.81 6.57 -11.08
CA GLN A 206 7.65 6.16 -12.49
C GLN A 206 7.98 4.68 -12.71
N HIS A 207 7.39 3.84 -11.88
CA HIS A 207 7.61 2.41 -11.83
C HIS A 207 7.25 1.76 -13.17
N ASN A 208 8.20 0.99 -13.68
CA ASN A 208 7.99 0.06 -14.78
C ASN A 208 8.13 -1.37 -14.22
N PRO A 209 7.06 -2.18 -14.21
CA PRO A 209 7.13 -3.51 -13.61
C PRO A 209 8.01 -4.51 -14.39
N GLU A 210 8.29 -4.28 -15.67
CA GLU A 210 9.20 -5.11 -16.47
C GLU A 210 10.68 -4.69 -16.33
N ASN A 211 10.92 -3.45 -15.95
CA ASN A 211 12.25 -2.93 -15.69
C ASN A 211 12.25 -2.11 -14.38
N PRO A 212 12.08 -2.78 -13.23
CA PRO A 212 11.91 -2.10 -11.95
C PRO A 212 13.18 -1.33 -11.59
N SER A 213 13.04 -0.03 -11.39
CA SER A 213 14.11 0.86 -10.93
C SER A 213 13.60 1.71 -9.78
N VAL A 214 14.24 1.58 -8.62
CA VAL A 214 13.78 2.19 -7.37
C VAL A 214 14.89 2.99 -6.69
N TYR A 215 14.50 3.94 -5.86
CA TYR A 215 15.40 4.59 -4.92
C TYR A 215 15.70 3.64 -3.75
N GLN A 216 16.92 3.65 -3.26
CA GLN A 216 17.34 2.88 -2.09
C GLN A 216 18.26 3.71 -1.21
N GLY A 217 18.19 3.49 0.11
CA GLY A 217 19.08 4.16 1.05
C GLY A 217 18.74 3.84 2.50
N VAL A 218 19.56 4.38 3.41
CA VAL A 218 19.33 4.27 4.85
C VAL A 218 18.97 5.65 5.39
N LEU A 219 17.86 5.72 6.12
CA LEU A 219 17.49 6.91 6.89
C LEU A 219 17.79 6.67 8.37
N THR A 220 18.31 7.70 9.03
CA THR A 220 18.64 7.67 10.45
C THR A 220 17.72 8.63 11.20
N ALA A 221 16.89 8.09 12.08
CA ALA A 221 16.02 8.84 12.98
C ALA A 221 16.69 9.04 14.34
N ASN A 222 16.69 10.29 14.79
CA ASN A 222 16.99 10.68 16.16
C ASN A 222 15.78 11.41 16.72
N TYR A 223 15.29 10.97 17.88
CA TYR A 223 14.16 11.61 18.55
C TYR A 223 14.40 11.63 20.06
N GLY A 224 14.23 12.80 20.67
CA GLY A 224 14.51 13.02 22.09
C GLY A 224 15.81 13.78 22.34
N SER A 225 16.01 14.22 23.59
CA SER A 225 17.19 15.01 24.02
C SER A 225 17.43 16.28 23.19
N GLY A 226 16.37 16.88 22.64
CA GLY A 226 16.45 18.09 21.81
C GLY A 226 16.86 17.86 20.36
N ASN A 227 17.03 16.61 19.93
CA ASN A 227 17.28 16.26 18.53
C ASN A 227 16.09 15.45 17.99
N ASN A 228 15.32 16.07 17.10
CA ASN A 228 14.15 15.46 16.48
C ASN A 228 14.31 15.50 14.96
N SER A 229 15.20 14.67 14.42
CA SER A 229 15.62 14.70 13.02
C SER A 229 15.55 13.34 12.36
N LEU A 230 15.16 13.36 11.07
CA LEU A 230 15.31 12.24 10.15
C LEU A 230 16.34 12.66 9.11
N THR A 231 17.43 11.91 8.95
CA THR A 231 18.55 12.28 8.07
C THR A 231 18.93 11.11 7.18
N GLY A 232 19.73 11.39 6.15
CA GLY A 232 20.15 10.40 5.15
C GLY A 232 19.67 10.77 3.75
N SER A 233 19.78 9.81 2.83
CA SER A 233 19.29 9.96 1.47
C SER A 233 18.89 8.61 0.89
N ILE A 234 18.01 8.65 -0.10
CA ILE A 234 17.74 7.54 -1.00
C ILE A 234 18.18 7.92 -2.41
N VAL A 235 18.79 6.98 -3.14
CA VAL A 235 19.46 7.22 -4.43
C VAL A 235 18.95 6.25 -5.49
N ARG A 236 18.79 6.73 -6.72
CA ARG A 236 18.50 5.94 -7.92
C ARG A 236 19.32 6.48 -9.09
N GLY A 237 20.38 5.76 -9.47
CA GLY A 237 21.31 6.23 -10.49
C GLY A 237 21.96 7.55 -10.06
N ALA A 238 21.79 8.62 -10.86
CA ALA A 238 22.29 9.95 -10.55
C ALA A 238 21.31 10.80 -9.71
N ASP A 239 20.06 10.36 -9.56
CA ASP A 239 19.03 11.09 -8.83
C ASP A 239 19.08 10.72 -7.33
N SER A 240 18.77 11.69 -6.47
CA SER A 240 18.68 11.46 -5.03
C SER A 240 17.60 12.32 -4.36
N VAL A 241 17.05 11.80 -3.27
CA VAL A 241 16.21 12.54 -2.33
C VAL A 241 16.97 12.64 -1.01
N ASN A 242 17.23 13.87 -0.55
CA ASN A 242 17.99 14.15 0.66
C ASN A 242 17.04 14.58 1.80
N PHE A 243 17.21 13.97 2.97
CA PHE A 243 16.40 14.20 4.15
C PHE A 243 17.00 15.23 5.11
N VAL A 244 18.09 15.92 4.75
CA VAL A 244 18.64 17.06 5.51
C VAL A 244 17.54 18.05 5.91
N ASN A 245 17.53 18.45 7.18
CA ASN A 245 16.53 19.33 7.80
C ASN A 245 15.11 18.74 7.91
N THR A 246 14.93 17.44 7.73
CA THR A 246 13.64 16.79 8.05
C THR A 246 13.49 16.69 9.56
N THR A 247 12.42 17.28 10.07
CA THR A 247 12.10 17.31 11.51
C THR A 247 11.03 16.27 11.83
N ILE A 248 11.09 15.71 13.03
CA ILE A 248 10.12 14.73 13.55
C ILE A 248 9.30 15.41 14.65
N ASP A 249 7.99 15.25 14.63
CA ASP A 249 7.10 15.72 15.69
C ASP A 249 6.83 14.64 16.75
N GLN A 250 6.18 15.03 17.84
CA GLN A 250 5.92 14.12 18.96
C GLN A 250 4.90 13.01 18.67
N HIS A 251 4.10 13.16 17.61
CA HIS A 251 3.09 12.21 17.18
C HIS A 251 3.56 11.41 15.95
N GLY A 252 4.86 11.37 15.68
CA GLY A 252 5.44 10.52 14.64
C GLY A 252 5.31 11.06 13.22
N ALA A 253 4.77 12.26 13.00
CA ALA A 253 4.85 12.89 11.70
C ALA A 253 6.27 13.43 11.47
N PHE A 254 6.73 13.40 10.22
CA PHE A 254 7.98 14.06 9.85
C PHE A 254 7.82 14.89 8.58
N THR A 255 8.54 16.01 8.52
CA THR A 255 8.44 16.95 7.42
C THR A 255 9.73 17.71 7.15
N ASN A 256 9.96 18.03 5.88
CA ASN A 256 10.93 19.02 5.43
C ASN A 256 10.18 20.09 4.63
N ASN A 257 9.79 21.17 5.31
CA ASN A 257 9.00 22.24 4.71
C ASN A 257 7.76 21.69 3.97
N SER A 258 7.69 21.90 2.66
CA SER A 258 6.64 21.37 1.79
C SER A 258 7.12 20.24 0.88
N THR A 259 8.38 19.81 0.96
CA THR A 259 8.96 18.88 -0.01
C THR A 259 8.97 17.43 0.46
N ILE A 260 9.04 17.17 1.76
CA ILE A 260 8.94 15.83 2.35
C ILE A 260 7.83 15.84 3.39
N SER A 261 6.98 14.83 3.35
CA SER A 261 6.01 14.55 4.40
C SER A 261 5.88 13.05 4.61
N GLY A 262 5.68 12.62 5.85
CA GLY A 262 5.52 11.21 6.16
C GLY A 262 5.16 10.95 7.62
N HIS A 263 5.10 9.69 7.99
CA HIS A 263 4.75 9.26 9.33
C HIS A 263 5.51 7.98 9.75
N PHE A 264 5.79 7.84 11.04
CA PHE A 264 6.23 6.59 11.67
C PHE A 264 5.02 5.72 12.05
N TYR A 265 5.17 4.41 12.03
CA TYR A 265 4.13 3.45 12.32
C TYR A 265 4.59 2.43 13.35
N GLY A 266 3.63 1.94 14.13
CA GLY A 266 3.81 1.07 15.28
C GLY A 266 4.16 1.85 16.56
N SER A 267 4.00 1.19 17.71
CA SER A 267 4.19 1.81 19.02
C SER A 267 5.63 2.26 19.28
N GLN A 268 6.60 1.62 18.63
CA GLN A 268 8.02 1.90 18.81
C GLN A 268 8.66 2.50 17.56
N ALA A 269 7.87 3.05 16.63
CA ALA A 269 8.34 3.53 15.33
C ALA A 269 9.07 2.41 14.55
N GLU A 270 8.44 1.24 14.43
CA GLU A 270 9.00 0.06 13.77
C GLU A 270 9.08 0.22 12.25
N ALA A 271 8.26 1.08 11.66
CA ALA A 271 8.24 1.39 10.24
C ALA A 271 8.05 2.88 9.97
N LEU A 272 8.40 3.33 8.78
CA LEU A 272 8.06 4.66 8.27
C LEU A 272 7.60 4.60 6.83
N ALA A 273 6.79 5.58 6.43
CA ALA A 273 6.50 5.84 5.03
C ALA A 273 6.19 7.32 4.80
N GLY A 274 6.37 7.77 3.57
CA GLY A 274 6.18 9.17 3.20
C GLY A 274 6.23 9.43 1.71
N ILE A 275 6.17 10.70 1.34
CA ILE A 275 6.29 11.20 -0.03
C ILE A 275 7.27 12.37 -0.10
N TYR A 276 7.97 12.43 -1.22
CA TYR A 276 8.75 13.58 -1.68
C TYR A 276 8.03 14.25 -2.85
N THR A 277 7.87 15.57 -2.79
CA THR A 277 7.20 16.41 -3.80
C THR A 277 8.01 17.67 -4.16
N GLY A 278 9.31 17.69 -3.84
CA GLY A 278 10.18 18.86 -4.04
C GLY A 278 10.75 19.06 -5.46
N GLY A 279 10.27 18.32 -6.45
CA GLY A 279 10.76 18.42 -7.83
C GLY A 279 10.05 19.50 -8.65
N SER A 280 10.38 19.55 -9.94
CA SER A 280 9.84 20.50 -10.91
C SER A 280 8.42 20.16 -11.38
N SER A 281 8.05 18.88 -11.27
CA SER A 281 6.73 18.39 -11.68
C SER A 281 6.32 17.14 -10.89
N VAL A 282 5.08 16.71 -11.07
CA VAL A 282 4.59 15.43 -10.51
C VAL A 282 5.45 14.24 -10.92
N GLN A 283 6.21 14.33 -12.02
CA GLN A 283 7.09 13.27 -12.50
C GLN A 283 8.31 13.03 -11.60
N ASP A 284 8.65 14.01 -10.77
CA ASP A 284 9.77 13.94 -9.83
C ASP A 284 9.32 13.45 -8.44
N HIS A 285 8.01 13.30 -8.21
CA HIS A 285 7.49 12.89 -6.91
C HIS A 285 7.85 11.44 -6.60
N VAL A 286 8.24 11.14 -5.36
CA VAL A 286 8.63 9.79 -4.92
C VAL A 286 7.76 9.39 -3.73
N ALA A 287 7.21 8.18 -3.72
CA ALA A 287 6.68 7.56 -2.51
C ALA A 287 7.74 6.65 -1.92
N PHE A 288 7.90 6.61 -0.59
CA PHE A 288 8.92 5.78 0.05
C PHE A 288 8.42 5.14 1.33
N GLY A 289 9.06 4.03 1.71
CA GLY A 289 8.80 3.35 2.96
C GLY A 289 9.96 2.44 3.36
N GLY A 290 10.04 2.14 4.65
CA GLY A 290 11.11 1.31 5.20
C GLY A 290 10.80 0.80 6.61
N ALA A 291 11.40 -0.34 6.92
CA ALA A 291 11.36 -0.95 8.24
C ALA A 291 12.63 -0.55 9.02
N ARG A 292 12.51 -0.51 10.35
CA ARG A 292 13.64 -0.30 11.24
C ARG A 292 14.52 -1.56 11.28
N GLN A 293 15.84 -1.35 11.28
CA GLN A 293 16.87 -2.39 11.49
C GLN A 293 16.85 -2.97 12.91
#